data_AF-A0A0L0HV23-F1
#
_entry.id   AF-A0A0L0HV23-F1
#
_cell.length_a   1.000
_cell.length_b   1.000
_cell.length_c   1.000
_cell.angle_alpha   90.00
_cell.angle_beta   90.00
_cell.angle_gamma   90.00
#
_symmetry.space_group_name_H-M   'P 1'
#
loop_
_entity.id
_entity.type
_entity.pdbx_description
1 polymer ?
#
loop_
_entity_poly.entity_id
_entity_poly.type
_entity_poly.pdbx_seq_one_letter_code
_entity_poly.pdbx_strand_id
1 'polypeptide(L)'
;MGSPGQMNNESSITSALSPIWDTSQQPRPVQLLGRSEDTDIILTEQMAEQIRPHLPPFLRESTKWELLYATDQHGISLATLFRLVTGPALLVLEDTHGRIMGAFASETLGMRKGYYGNGSSFLWRLNERDNVTVYLSTGKNDYYILSETGASVAFGGGTGAFGLWLDDQLQRGHTSTCTTYDNEPLTGTAYGSDFECVGVQVWGFQW
;
A
#
# COMPACT_ATOMS: atom_id res chain seq x y z
N MET A 1 10.89 -69.71 26.98
CA MET A 1 11.60 -68.42 26.93
C MET A 1 11.86 -68.10 25.47
N GLY A 2 11.41 -66.94 24.98
CA GLY A 2 11.58 -66.49 23.60
C GLY A 2 10.39 -65.66 23.12
N SER A 3 10.43 -64.35 23.35
CA SER A 3 9.62 -63.33 22.64
C SER A 3 10.41 -62.84 21.40
N PRO A 4 9.95 -61.82 20.65
CA PRO A 4 8.82 -61.77 19.72
C PRO A 4 9.27 -61.40 18.27
N GLY A 5 8.54 -61.85 17.24
CA GLY A 5 8.79 -61.50 15.83
C GLY A 5 7.68 -60.59 15.27
N GLN A 6 8.08 -59.47 14.67
CA GLN A 6 7.27 -58.35 14.21
C GLN A 6 6.43 -58.61 12.93
N MET A 7 5.35 -57.83 12.83
CA MET A 7 4.78 -57.14 11.65
C MET A 7 4.46 -57.93 10.37
N ASN A 8 3.21 -57.82 9.89
CA ASN A 8 2.93 -56.97 8.73
C ASN A 8 1.42 -56.78 8.53
N ASN A 9 1.03 -55.52 8.71
CA ASN A 9 -0.28 -54.96 8.41
C ASN A 9 -0.29 -54.71 6.89
N GLU A 10 -1.15 -55.38 6.13
CA GLU A 10 -1.32 -55.11 4.71
C GLU A 10 -1.98 -53.74 4.54
N SER A 11 -1.13 -52.74 4.34
CA SER A 11 -1.47 -51.40 3.91
C SER A 11 -2.20 -51.45 2.56
N SER A 12 -3.51 -51.17 2.59
CA SER A 12 -4.26 -50.77 1.41
C SER A 12 -3.63 -49.50 0.83
N ILE A 13 -2.94 -49.62 -0.30
CA ILE A 13 -2.44 -48.48 -1.06
C ILE A 13 -3.66 -47.85 -1.75
N THR A 14 -4.31 -46.92 -1.05
CA THR A 14 -5.16 -45.93 -1.71
C THR A 14 -4.24 -44.80 -2.15
N SER A 15 -3.83 -44.79 -3.42
CA SER A 15 -3.17 -43.62 -3.99
C SER A 15 -4.20 -42.49 -4.01
N ALA A 16 -4.14 -41.61 -3.01
CA ALA A 16 -4.90 -40.39 -3.01
C ALA A 16 -4.39 -39.54 -4.18
N LEU A 17 -5.14 -39.52 -5.28
CA LEU A 17 -4.97 -38.52 -6.33
C LEU A 17 -5.21 -37.15 -5.67
N SER A 18 -4.14 -36.37 -5.53
CA SER A 18 -4.25 -34.96 -5.17
C SER A 18 -5.18 -34.26 -6.17
N PRO A 19 -6.08 -33.37 -5.72
CA PRO A 19 -6.96 -32.64 -6.62
C PRO A 19 -6.12 -31.94 -7.69
N ILE A 20 -6.45 -32.14 -8.96
CA ILE A 20 -5.89 -31.34 -10.05
C ILE A 20 -6.51 -29.96 -9.89
N TRP A 21 -5.87 -29.08 -9.14
CA TRP A 21 -6.21 -27.66 -9.17
C TRP A 21 -5.81 -27.14 -10.55
N ASP A 22 -6.81 -26.69 -11.30
CA ASP A 22 -6.59 -25.96 -12.54
C ASP A 22 -5.76 -24.70 -12.22
N THR A 23 -4.47 -24.76 -12.54
CA THR A 23 -3.52 -23.69 -12.25
C THR A 23 -3.77 -22.46 -13.15
N SER A 24 -4.72 -22.54 -14.09
CA SER A 24 -5.04 -21.45 -15.01
C SER A 24 -5.87 -20.32 -14.41
N GLN A 25 -6.36 -20.45 -13.16
CA GLN A 25 -7.19 -19.43 -12.50
C GLN A 25 -6.48 -18.62 -11.41
N GLN A 26 -5.18 -18.86 -11.15
CA GLN A 26 -4.46 -17.96 -10.26
C GLN A 26 -4.15 -16.65 -11.00
N PRO A 27 -4.56 -15.48 -10.47
CA PRO A 27 -4.22 -14.21 -11.09
C PRO A 27 -2.71 -14.09 -11.14
N ARG A 28 -2.18 -13.70 -12.31
CA ARG A 28 -0.73 -13.55 -12.50
C ARG A 28 -0.14 -12.67 -11.40
N PRO A 29 1.02 -13.02 -10.85
CA PRO A 29 1.62 -12.27 -9.76
C PRO A 29 1.94 -10.84 -10.21
N VAL A 30 1.80 -9.89 -9.30
CA VAL A 30 2.21 -8.50 -9.51
C VAL A 30 3.71 -8.44 -9.76
N GLN A 31 4.10 -7.65 -10.76
CA GLN A 31 5.48 -7.30 -11.07
C GLN A 31 5.70 -5.81 -10.79
N LEU A 32 6.70 -5.50 -9.98
CA LEU A 32 7.12 -4.14 -9.69
C LEU A 32 8.24 -3.73 -10.64
N LEU A 33 8.02 -2.68 -11.44
CA LEU A 33 8.90 -2.22 -12.52
C LEU A 33 9.38 -0.78 -12.26
N GLY A 34 10.50 -0.40 -12.90
CA GLY A 34 10.99 0.99 -12.90
C GLY A 34 11.93 1.38 -11.75
N ARG A 35 12.28 0.44 -10.86
CA ARG A 35 13.37 0.65 -9.89
C ARG A 35 14.73 0.67 -10.59
N SER A 36 15.58 1.64 -10.26
CA SER A 36 17.01 1.56 -10.58
C SER A 36 17.71 0.60 -9.62
N GLU A 37 18.93 0.17 -9.95
CA GLU A 37 19.71 -0.77 -9.12
C GLU A 37 20.00 -0.23 -7.71
N ASP A 38 20.11 1.09 -7.57
CA ASP A 38 20.40 1.78 -6.30
C ASP A 38 19.13 2.23 -5.55
N THR A 39 17.93 1.87 -6.03
CA THR A 39 16.66 2.26 -5.38
C THR A 39 16.31 1.32 -4.24
N ASP A 40 15.96 1.89 -3.09
CA ASP A 40 15.57 1.10 -1.92
C ASP A 40 14.27 0.32 -2.17
N ILE A 41 14.19 -0.88 -1.58
CA ILE A 41 13.01 -1.75 -1.68
C ILE A 41 12.08 -1.45 -0.51
N ILE A 42 11.10 -0.56 -0.74
CA ILE A 42 10.05 -0.27 0.24
C ILE A 42 8.81 -1.14 -0.01
N LEU A 43 8.19 -1.01 -1.19
CA LEU A 43 7.09 -1.88 -1.60
C LEU A 43 7.61 -3.24 -2.09
N THR A 44 7.09 -4.34 -1.56
CA THR A 44 7.39 -5.70 -2.08
C THR A 44 6.20 -6.25 -2.87
N GLU A 45 6.44 -7.25 -3.71
CA GLU A 45 5.37 -7.95 -4.44
C GLU A 45 4.36 -8.58 -3.46
N GLN A 46 4.82 -9.08 -2.32
CA GLN A 46 3.94 -9.63 -1.28
C GLN A 46 3.00 -8.56 -0.70
N MET A 47 3.48 -7.35 -0.47
CA MET A 47 2.64 -6.24 -0.03
C MET A 47 1.68 -5.81 -1.14
N ALA A 48 2.18 -5.68 -2.37
CA ALA A 48 1.36 -5.34 -3.53
C ALA A 48 0.22 -6.33 -3.75
N GLU A 49 0.48 -7.63 -3.56
CA GLU A 49 -0.54 -8.68 -3.64
C GLU A 49 -1.60 -8.59 -2.54
N GLN A 50 -1.24 -8.14 -1.34
CA GLN A 50 -2.21 -7.89 -0.27
C GLN A 50 -3.02 -6.61 -0.52
N ILE A 51 -2.44 -5.59 -1.17
CA ILE A 51 -3.13 -4.34 -1.51
C ILE A 51 -4.06 -4.51 -2.72
N ARG A 52 -3.66 -5.31 -3.71
CA ARG A 52 -4.34 -5.47 -5.01
C ARG A 52 -5.85 -5.72 -4.90
N PRO A 53 -6.38 -6.60 -4.02
CA PRO A 53 -7.82 -6.83 -3.88
C PRO A 53 -8.64 -5.60 -3.47
N HIS A 54 -8.00 -4.61 -2.85
CA HIS A 54 -8.63 -3.39 -2.36
C HIS A 54 -8.66 -2.26 -3.42
N LEU A 55 -7.90 -2.41 -4.50
CA LEU A 55 -7.94 -1.47 -5.62
C LEU A 55 -9.32 -1.44 -6.28
N PRO A 56 -9.66 -0.35 -7.01
CA PRO A 56 -10.79 -0.35 -7.92
C PRO A 56 -10.80 -1.57 -8.86
N PRO A 57 -11.98 -2.15 -9.19
CA PRO A 57 -12.06 -3.39 -9.98
C PRO A 57 -11.23 -3.38 -11.27
N PHE A 58 -11.24 -2.26 -12.00
CA PHE A 58 -10.45 -2.13 -13.23
C PHE A 58 -8.94 -2.28 -12.96
N LEU A 59 -8.41 -1.75 -11.86
CA LEU A 59 -6.98 -1.81 -11.54
C LEU A 59 -6.52 -3.17 -10.99
N ARG A 60 -7.44 -4.03 -10.54
CA ARG A 60 -7.09 -5.36 -9.99
C ARG A 60 -6.50 -6.30 -11.04
N GLU A 61 -6.87 -6.09 -12.30
CA GLU A 61 -6.36 -6.85 -13.44
C GLU A 61 -4.94 -6.45 -13.83
N SER A 62 -4.42 -5.32 -13.31
CA SER A 62 -3.06 -4.88 -13.56
C SER A 62 -2.06 -5.77 -12.84
N THR A 63 -1.23 -6.47 -13.62
CA THR A 63 -0.14 -7.32 -13.11
C THR A 63 1.20 -6.60 -13.12
N LYS A 64 1.24 -5.33 -13.54
CA LYS A 64 2.46 -4.55 -13.69
C LYS A 64 2.27 -3.18 -13.05
N TRP A 65 2.99 -2.96 -11.96
CA TRP A 65 3.00 -1.67 -11.30
C TRP A 65 4.32 -0.99 -11.59
N GLU A 66 4.26 0.26 -12.03
CA GLU A 66 5.42 1.02 -12.47
C GLU A 66 5.75 2.09 -11.44
N LEU A 67 7.01 2.19 -11.07
CA LEU A 67 7.50 3.26 -10.21
C LEU A 67 7.47 4.59 -10.97
N LEU A 68 6.56 5.47 -10.58
CA LEU A 68 6.42 6.82 -11.16
C LEU A 68 7.31 7.84 -10.46
N TYR A 69 7.60 7.60 -9.18
CA TYR A 69 8.38 8.49 -8.34
C TYR A 69 9.04 7.71 -7.21
N ALA A 70 10.26 8.09 -6.86
CA ALA A 70 10.96 7.65 -5.67
C ALA A 70 11.91 8.75 -5.21
N THR A 71 12.05 8.95 -3.90
CA THR A 71 12.86 10.05 -3.35
C THR A 71 14.36 9.91 -3.64
N ASP A 72 14.86 8.68 -3.66
CA ASP A 72 16.24 8.32 -4.00
C ASP A 72 16.55 8.48 -5.51
N GLN A 73 15.54 8.41 -6.38
CA GLN A 73 15.71 8.60 -7.83
C GLN A 73 15.39 10.03 -8.31
N HIS A 74 14.40 10.69 -7.71
CA HIS A 74 13.79 11.92 -8.25
C HIS A 74 13.92 13.13 -7.31
N GLY A 75 14.54 12.95 -6.13
CA GLY A 75 14.67 13.96 -5.10
C GLY A 75 13.45 14.01 -4.15
N ILE A 76 13.42 15.00 -3.27
CA ILE A 76 12.44 15.05 -2.16
C ILE A 76 11.33 16.10 -2.38
N SER A 77 11.17 16.61 -3.60
CA SER A 77 10.25 17.71 -3.86
C SER A 77 8.83 17.23 -4.21
N LEU A 78 7.84 17.61 -3.39
CA LEU A 78 6.43 17.36 -3.67
C LEU A 78 5.98 17.95 -5.02
N ALA A 79 6.54 19.09 -5.43
CA ALA A 79 6.28 19.67 -6.73
C ALA A 79 6.79 18.79 -7.88
N THR A 80 7.91 18.09 -7.69
CA THR A 80 8.42 17.11 -8.67
C THR A 80 7.53 15.86 -8.69
N LEU A 81 7.10 15.37 -7.52
CA LEU A 81 6.12 14.28 -7.43
C LEU A 81 4.85 14.60 -8.22
N PHE A 82 4.23 15.77 -8.00
CA PHE A 82 3.02 16.17 -8.74
C PHE A 82 3.22 16.34 -10.25
N ARG A 83 4.45 16.59 -10.70
CA ARG A 83 4.76 16.69 -12.14
C ARG A 83 4.91 15.31 -12.79
N LEU A 84 5.47 14.34 -12.07
CA LEU A 84 5.79 13.01 -12.61
C LEU A 84 4.64 12.02 -12.47
N VAL A 85 3.88 12.09 -11.37
CA VAL A 85 2.80 11.15 -11.09
C VAL A 85 1.58 11.47 -11.94
N THR A 86 1.12 10.50 -12.74
CA THR A 86 -0.08 10.60 -13.57
C THR A 86 -1.03 9.43 -13.32
N GLY A 87 -2.34 9.72 -13.25
CA GLY A 87 -3.37 8.72 -13.03
C GLY A 87 -3.53 8.31 -11.56
N PRO A 88 -4.39 7.32 -11.27
CA PRO A 88 -4.48 6.71 -9.95
C PRO A 88 -3.15 6.09 -9.54
N ALA A 89 -2.76 6.26 -8.28
CA ALA A 89 -1.43 5.87 -7.83
C ALA A 89 -1.43 5.41 -6.38
N LEU A 90 -0.53 4.48 -6.06
CA LEU A 90 -0.25 4.02 -4.70
C LEU A 90 0.97 4.76 -4.15
N LEU A 91 0.75 5.61 -3.14
CA LEU A 91 1.78 6.20 -2.32
C LEU A 91 2.26 5.19 -1.28
N VAL A 92 3.57 5.06 -1.14
CA VAL A 92 4.26 4.17 -0.21
C VAL A 92 5.34 4.98 0.51
N LEU A 93 5.36 4.90 1.83
CA LEU A 93 6.25 5.64 2.72
C LEU A 93 6.96 4.64 3.61
N GLU A 94 8.25 4.84 3.82
CA GLU A 94 8.99 4.27 4.93
C GLU A 94 9.46 5.40 5.84
N ASP A 95 9.31 5.23 7.15
CA ASP A 95 9.79 6.18 8.13
C ASP A 95 11.09 5.76 8.82
N THR A 96 11.66 6.66 9.64
CA THR A 96 12.90 6.42 10.40
C THR A 96 12.84 5.27 11.40
N HIS A 97 11.66 4.69 11.64
CA HIS A 97 11.44 3.53 12.50
C HIS A 97 11.17 2.25 11.68
N GLY A 98 11.34 2.30 10.36
CA GLY A 98 11.11 1.17 9.44
C GLY A 98 9.63 0.85 9.23
N ARG A 99 8.71 1.75 9.60
CA ARG A 99 7.28 1.53 9.41
C ARG A 99 6.89 1.87 7.99
N ILE A 100 6.15 0.97 7.35
CA ILE A 100 5.69 1.13 5.97
C ILE A 100 4.19 1.43 5.95
N MET A 101 3.82 2.52 5.29
CA MET A 101 2.44 3.01 5.23
C MET A 101 2.20 3.85 3.98
N GLY A 102 0.95 4.21 3.72
CA GLY A 102 0.64 5.13 2.64
C GLY A 102 -0.83 5.24 2.31
N ALA A 103 -1.09 5.60 1.07
CA ALA A 103 -2.44 5.85 0.56
C ALA A 103 -2.56 5.43 -0.90
N PHE A 104 -3.74 5.01 -1.31
CA PHE A 104 -4.11 4.95 -2.72
C PHE A 104 -4.88 6.22 -3.10
N ALA A 105 -4.35 6.94 -4.07
CA ALA A 105 -4.99 8.09 -4.69
C ALA A 105 -5.82 7.63 -5.89
N SER A 106 -7.14 7.84 -5.86
CA SER A 106 -8.03 7.42 -6.95
C SER A 106 -7.89 8.24 -8.24
N GLU A 107 -7.15 9.35 -8.21
CA GLU A 107 -6.94 10.28 -9.32
C GLU A 107 -5.50 10.83 -9.29
N THR A 108 -5.09 11.49 -10.37
CA THR A 108 -3.77 12.13 -10.47
C THR A 108 -3.52 13.10 -9.32
N LEU A 109 -2.47 12.84 -8.54
CA LEU A 109 -1.98 13.75 -7.51
C LEU A 109 -1.53 15.07 -8.13
N GLY A 110 -1.96 16.18 -7.55
CA GLY A 110 -1.57 17.49 -8.06
C GLY A 110 -2.23 18.65 -7.33
N MET A 111 -1.86 19.84 -7.78
CA MET A 111 -2.44 21.09 -7.31
C MET A 111 -3.90 21.19 -7.69
N ARG A 112 -4.78 21.32 -6.69
CA ARG A 112 -6.23 21.44 -6.84
C ARG A 112 -6.78 22.41 -5.82
N LYS A 113 -7.89 23.07 -6.15
CA LYS A 113 -8.63 23.88 -5.19
C LYS A 113 -9.60 22.96 -4.44
N GLY A 114 -9.40 22.84 -3.12
CA GLY A 114 -10.24 21.99 -2.27
C GLY A 114 -9.93 20.50 -2.41
N TYR A 115 -10.77 19.68 -1.79
CA TYR A 115 -10.64 18.24 -1.80
C TYR A 115 -10.95 17.66 -3.20
N TYR A 116 -10.25 16.59 -3.56
CA TYR A 116 -10.44 15.84 -4.81
C TYR A 116 -10.27 14.34 -4.57
N GLY A 117 -10.43 13.52 -5.61
CA GLY A 117 -10.53 12.07 -5.49
C GLY A 117 -11.97 11.59 -5.33
N ASN A 118 -12.12 10.28 -5.15
CA ASN A 118 -13.39 9.63 -4.89
C ASN A 118 -13.26 8.54 -3.82
N GLY A 119 -14.40 7.94 -3.46
CA GLY A 119 -14.51 6.91 -2.40
C GLY A 119 -13.73 5.62 -2.63
N SER A 120 -13.06 5.46 -3.78
CA SER A 120 -12.11 4.35 -3.99
C SER A 120 -10.72 4.62 -3.41
N SER A 121 -10.43 5.86 -3.00
CA SER A 121 -9.21 6.19 -2.26
C SER A 121 -9.21 5.50 -0.90
N PHE A 122 -8.04 5.11 -0.40
CA PHE A 122 -7.91 4.45 0.90
C PHE A 122 -6.55 4.72 1.52
N LEU A 123 -6.45 4.54 2.84
CA LEU A 123 -5.17 4.49 3.55
C LEU A 123 -4.76 3.04 3.79
N TRP A 124 -3.48 2.80 3.97
CA TRP A 124 -2.98 1.48 4.33
C TRP A 124 -1.71 1.56 5.18
N ARG A 125 -1.43 0.49 5.93
CA ARG A 125 -0.16 0.30 6.64
C ARG A 125 0.24 -1.17 6.67
N LEU A 126 1.54 -1.43 6.82
CA LEU A 126 2.05 -2.72 7.26
C LEU A 126 1.96 -2.79 8.78
N ASN A 127 1.30 -3.83 9.31
CA ASN A 127 1.23 -4.04 10.75
C ASN A 127 2.44 -4.85 11.26
N GLU A 128 2.53 -5.02 12.58
CA GLU A 128 3.62 -5.73 13.27
C GLU A 128 3.77 -7.22 12.90
N ARG A 129 2.84 -7.77 12.09
CA ARG A 129 2.84 -9.16 11.62
C ARG A 129 3.11 -9.26 10.12
N ASP A 130 3.65 -8.20 9.51
CA ASP A 130 3.90 -8.10 8.06
C ASP A 130 2.63 -8.29 7.21
N ASN A 131 1.47 -7.94 7.77
CA ASN A 131 0.20 -7.93 7.04
C ASN A 131 -0.25 -6.51 6.73
N VAL A 132 -0.76 -6.31 5.52
CA VAL A 132 -1.34 -5.04 5.11
C VAL A 132 -2.70 -4.86 5.77
N THR A 133 -2.87 -3.73 6.45
CA THR A 133 -4.16 -3.25 6.96
C THR A 133 -4.63 -2.11 6.06
N VAL A 134 -5.84 -2.21 5.51
CA VAL A 134 -6.42 -1.21 4.61
C VAL A 134 -7.62 -0.53 5.27
N TYR A 135 -7.69 0.79 5.17
CA TYR A 135 -8.78 1.63 5.67
C TYR A 135 -9.51 2.28 4.49
N LEU A 136 -10.64 1.67 4.11
CA LEU A 136 -11.47 2.13 3.00
C LEU A 136 -12.32 3.35 3.37
N SER A 137 -12.78 4.10 2.37
CA SER A 137 -13.72 5.21 2.59
C SER A 137 -14.96 4.75 3.36
N THR A 138 -15.35 5.53 4.37
CA THR A 138 -16.58 5.32 5.15
C THR A 138 -17.83 5.81 4.42
N GLY A 139 -17.67 6.64 3.38
CA GLY A 139 -18.77 7.32 2.70
C GLY A 139 -19.44 8.44 3.53
N LYS A 140 -18.87 8.82 4.69
CA LYS A 140 -19.45 9.89 5.54
C LYS A 140 -19.16 11.31 5.02
N ASN A 141 -18.11 11.48 4.22
CA ASN A 141 -17.73 12.74 3.58
C ASN A 141 -16.85 12.46 2.35
N ASP A 142 -16.57 13.51 1.57
CA ASP A 142 -15.74 13.44 0.36
C ASP A 142 -14.36 14.11 0.54
N TYR A 143 -13.81 14.07 1.76
CA TYR A 143 -12.53 14.70 2.09
C TYR A 143 -11.34 13.77 1.82
N TYR A 144 -11.24 13.24 0.61
CA TYR A 144 -10.30 12.16 0.25
C TYR A 144 -8.85 12.64 0.15
N ILE A 145 -8.58 13.63 -0.71
CA ILE A 145 -7.22 14.14 -0.94
C ILE A 145 -7.27 15.66 -0.94
N LEU A 146 -6.33 16.30 -0.24
CA LEU A 146 -6.13 17.74 -0.24
C LEU A 146 -4.67 18.05 -0.53
N SER A 147 -4.43 18.95 -1.47
CA SER A 147 -3.09 19.42 -1.79
C SER A 147 -3.02 20.93 -1.59
N GLU A 148 -2.08 21.40 -0.78
CA GLU A 148 -1.85 22.82 -0.56
C GLU A 148 -0.64 23.30 -1.35
N THR A 149 -0.81 24.40 -2.09
CA THR A 149 0.20 24.90 -3.02
C THR A 149 1.48 25.30 -2.33
N GLY A 150 2.55 24.57 -2.64
CA GLY A 150 3.88 24.81 -2.08
C GLY A 150 4.01 24.43 -0.60
N ALA A 151 3.09 23.64 -0.05
CA ALA A 151 3.07 23.33 1.38
C ALA A 151 2.91 21.84 1.69
N SER A 152 1.93 21.14 1.11
CA SER A 152 1.65 19.76 1.55
C SER A 152 0.74 18.94 0.63
N VAL A 153 0.70 17.64 0.89
CA VAL A 153 -0.35 16.71 0.42
C VAL A 153 -0.92 15.96 1.61
N ALA A 154 -2.24 15.76 1.62
CA ALA A 154 -2.96 15.11 2.71
C ALA A 154 -4.06 14.18 2.19
N PHE A 155 -4.34 13.14 2.96
CA PHE A 155 -5.33 12.11 2.67
C PHE A 155 -6.25 11.90 3.88
N GLY A 156 -7.55 12.00 3.64
CA GLY A 156 -8.61 11.76 4.63
C GLY A 156 -8.75 12.88 5.64
N GLY A 157 -9.93 13.48 5.75
CA GLY A 157 -10.20 14.58 6.68
C GLY A 157 -11.42 14.33 7.59
N GLY A 158 -11.96 15.43 8.13
CA GLY A 158 -13.25 15.45 8.84
C GLY A 158 -13.20 15.62 10.36
N THR A 159 -12.04 15.44 10.99
CA THR A 159 -11.85 15.58 12.46
C THR A 159 -11.00 16.80 12.85
N GLY A 160 -10.61 17.64 11.88
CA GLY A 160 -9.65 18.74 12.07
C GLY A 160 -8.19 18.34 11.89
N ALA A 161 -7.91 17.05 11.70
CA ALA A 161 -6.61 16.50 11.30
C ALA A 161 -6.77 15.62 10.06
N PHE A 162 -5.64 15.12 9.53
CA PHE A 162 -5.62 14.24 8.36
C PHE A 162 -5.25 12.80 8.73
N GLY A 163 -5.82 11.84 8.00
CA GLY A 163 -5.45 10.43 8.12
C GLY A 163 -3.98 10.19 7.77
N LEU A 164 -3.48 10.92 6.77
CA LEU A 164 -2.07 11.00 6.41
C LEU A 164 -1.78 12.40 5.84
N TRP A 165 -0.68 13.03 6.25
CA TRP A 165 -0.23 14.33 5.76
C TRP A 165 1.29 14.28 5.56
N LEU A 166 1.78 14.95 4.52
CA LEU A 166 3.21 15.09 4.20
C LEU A 166 3.54 16.53 3.80
N ASP A 167 4.71 17.01 4.21
CA ASP A 167 5.22 18.31 3.83
C ASP A 167 5.73 18.37 2.37
N ASP A 168 6.05 19.58 1.91
CA ASP A 168 6.51 19.86 0.56
C ASP A 168 7.88 19.26 0.21
N GLN A 169 8.63 18.86 1.24
CA GLN A 169 9.92 18.19 1.15
C GLN A 169 9.81 16.68 1.33
N LEU A 170 8.60 16.09 1.44
CA LEU A 170 8.39 14.66 1.60
C LEU A 170 9.23 14.04 2.74
N GLN A 171 9.55 14.84 3.76
CA GLN A 171 10.46 14.47 4.84
C GLN A 171 9.71 14.33 6.15
N ARG A 172 8.70 15.18 6.40
CA ARG A 172 7.91 15.14 7.61
C ARG A 172 6.48 14.78 7.27
N GLY A 173 5.91 13.93 8.10
CA GLY A 173 4.52 13.56 8.00
C GLY A 173 3.81 13.53 9.34
N HIS A 174 2.50 13.52 9.25
CA HIS A 174 1.60 13.41 10.38
C HIS A 174 0.47 12.45 10.04
N THR A 175 0.03 11.65 11.01
CA THR A 175 -1.11 10.75 10.86
C THR A 175 -2.00 10.77 12.10
N SER A 176 -3.29 10.91 11.88
CA SER A 176 -4.33 10.92 12.91
C SER A 176 -5.50 10.04 12.50
N THR A 177 -6.46 9.86 13.39
CA THR A 177 -7.79 9.37 13.00
C THR A 177 -8.52 10.41 12.15
N CYS A 178 -9.30 9.95 11.17
CA CYS A 178 -10.14 10.82 10.35
C CYS A 178 -11.51 10.19 10.08
N THR A 179 -12.52 11.01 9.81
CA THR A 179 -13.88 10.54 9.51
C THR A 179 -13.96 9.87 8.15
N THR A 180 -13.13 10.29 7.19
CA THR A 180 -13.14 9.76 5.82
C THR A 180 -12.83 8.26 5.77
N TYR A 181 -11.90 7.77 6.60
CA TYR A 181 -11.43 6.38 6.55
C TYR A 181 -11.63 5.59 7.84
N ASP A 182 -12.01 6.24 8.95
CA ASP A 182 -12.12 5.62 10.29
C ASP A 182 -10.85 4.86 10.68
N ASN A 183 -9.69 5.39 10.25
CA ASN A 183 -8.39 4.80 10.48
C ASN A 183 -7.85 5.14 11.88
N GLU A 184 -6.99 4.28 12.40
CA GLU A 184 -6.05 4.63 13.46
C GLU A 184 -4.87 5.42 12.86
N PRO A 185 -4.08 6.16 13.67
CA PRO A 185 -2.78 6.66 13.23
C PRO A 185 -1.98 5.53 12.57
N LEU A 186 -1.49 5.78 11.35
CA LEU A 186 -0.84 4.77 10.52
C LEU A 186 0.48 4.30 11.15
N THR A 187 1.12 5.14 11.96
CA THR A 187 2.29 4.84 12.78
C THR A 187 2.05 3.80 13.89
N GLY A 188 0.78 3.50 14.21
CA GLY A 188 0.40 2.68 15.36
C GLY A 188 -0.10 3.49 16.55
N THR A 189 -0.96 2.90 17.37
CA THR A 189 -1.51 3.56 18.58
C THR A 189 -0.52 3.66 19.73
N ALA A 190 0.56 2.87 19.68
CA ALA A 190 1.65 2.90 20.67
C ALA A 190 2.65 4.05 20.44
N TYR A 191 2.51 4.80 19.34
CA TYR A 191 3.50 5.79 18.89
C TYR A 191 2.89 7.17 18.69
N GLY A 192 3.77 8.16 18.49
CA GLY A 192 3.36 9.50 18.09
C GLY A 192 2.72 9.55 16.71
N SER A 193 1.95 10.61 16.47
CA SER A 193 1.32 10.91 15.19
C SER A 193 2.30 11.50 14.16
N ASP A 194 3.40 12.11 14.62
CA ASP A 194 4.44 12.66 13.74
C ASP A 194 5.46 11.58 13.37
N PHE A 195 5.96 11.65 12.14
CA PHE A 195 7.01 10.76 11.64
C PHE A 195 7.91 11.49 10.63
N GLU A 196 9.13 10.97 10.47
CA GLU A 196 10.08 11.43 9.47
C GLU A 196 10.27 10.33 8.42
N CYS A 197 10.12 10.67 7.14
CA CYS A 197 10.30 9.75 6.03
C CYS A 197 11.78 9.52 5.74
N VAL A 198 12.15 8.25 5.57
CA VAL A 198 13.43 7.87 4.96
C VAL A 198 13.28 7.66 3.45
N GLY A 199 12.09 7.24 3.01
CA GLY A 199 11.81 7.05 1.59
C GLY A 199 10.33 7.21 1.24
N VAL A 200 10.07 7.77 0.06
CA VAL A 200 8.74 7.87 -0.52
C VAL A 200 8.78 7.31 -1.93
N GLN A 201 7.87 6.38 -2.23
CA GLN A 201 7.65 5.81 -3.55
C GLN A 201 6.19 6.01 -4.00
N VAL A 202 5.99 6.20 -5.30
CA VAL A 202 4.66 6.27 -5.92
C VAL A 202 4.60 5.29 -7.08
N TRP A 203 3.60 4.41 -7.05
CA TRP A 203 3.41 3.35 -8.03
C TRP A 203 2.14 3.57 -8.85
N GLY A 204 2.28 3.54 -10.17
CA GLY A 204 1.19 3.55 -11.14
C GLY A 204 0.85 2.13 -11.63
N PHE A 205 -0.23 2.01 -12.39
CA PHE A 205 -0.77 0.72 -12.84
C PHE A 205 -0.80 0.67 -14.38
N GLN A 206 -0.13 -0.32 -14.97
CA GLN A 206 -0.14 -0.54 -16.42
C GLN A 206 -1.21 -1.55 -16.85
N TRP A 207 -1.70 -1.36 -18.08
CA TRP A 207 -2.72 -2.18 -18.74
C TRP A 207 -2.09 -3.19 -19.71
#